data_AF-A0A7S3VVT3-F1
#
_entry.id   AF-A0A7S3VVT3-F1
#
_cell.length_a   1.000
_cell.length_b   1.000
_cell.length_c   1.000
_cell.angle_alpha   90.00
_cell.angle_beta   90.00
_cell.angle_gamma   90.00
#
_symmetry.space_group_name_H-M   'P 1'
#
loop_
_entity.id
_entity.type
_entity.pdbx_description
1 polymer ?
#
loop_
_entity_poly.entity_id
_entity_poly.type
_entity_poly.pdbx_seq_one_letter_code
_entity_poly.pdbx_strand_id
1 'polypeptide(L)'
;DQWEVVPGRVASMLVLTAIHDIMKIESLLPRVQPEHAPYNGFRAHDVINDHDVALGYVLDHYGSLLPSYAALPKHEQASIRFTQSKIGFNHGWLVQGEAPPGALFSKFKSVLQSENAPPT
;
A
#
# COMPACT_ATOMS: atom_id res chain seq x y z
N ASP A 1 0.42 23.41 -24.28
CA ASP A 1 0.30 22.51 -23.10
C ASP A 1 -1.15 22.30 -22.76
N GLN A 2 -1.72 21.15 -23.13
CA GLN A 2 -3.09 20.79 -22.79
C GLN A 2 -3.04 19.79 -21.64
N TRP A 3 -3.64 20.15 -20.51
CA TRP A 3 -3.73 19.27 -19.36
C TRP A 3 -5.03 18.46 -19.44
N GLU A 4 -4.93 17.15 -19.28
CA GLU A 4 -6.07 16.24 -19.22
C GLU A 4 -6.19 15.66 -17.81
N VAL A 5 -7.39 15.78 -17.21
CA VAL A 5 -7.70 15.10 -15.95
C VAL A 5 -8.10 13.67 -16.28
N VAL A 6 -7.44 12.71 -15.64
CA VAL A 6 -7.83 11.29 -15.68
C VAL A 6 -8.55 10.96 -14.37
N PRO A 7 -9.90 10.90 -14.35
CA PRO A 7 -10.66 10.87 -13.09
C PRO A 7 -10.32 9.69 -12.18
N GLY A 8 -10.09 8.50 -12.76
CA GLY A 8 -9.73 7.29 -11.99
C GLY A 8 -8.42 7.46 -11.21
N ARG A 9 -7.38 7.97 -11.87
CA ARG A 9 -6.06 8.22 -11.24
C ARG A 9 -6.16 9.25 -10.12
N VAL A 10 -6.93 10.32 -10.35
CA VAL A 10 -7.17 11.34 -9.32
C VAL A 10 -7.91 10.73 -8.13
N ALA A 11 -8.96 9.94 -8.37
CA ALA A 11 -9.69 9.26 -7.30
C ALA A 11 -8.79 8.33 -6.49
N SER A 12 -7.96 7.52 -7.15
CA SER A 12 -7.01 6.62 -6.47
C SER A 12 -5.99 7.36 -5.64
N MET A 13 -5.44 8.46 -6.16
CA MET A 13 -4.53 9.32 -5.42
C MET A 13 -5.23 9.89 -4.18
N LEU A 14 -6.44 10.43 -4.32
CA LEU A 14 -7.21 10.99 -3.20
C LEU A 14 -7.55 9.94 -2.14
N VAL A 15 -7.95 8.74 -2.56
CA VAL A 15 -8.22 7.62 -1.65
C VAL A 15 -6.96 7.23 -0.91
N LEU A 16 -5.83 7.08 -1.62
CA LEU A 16 -4.56 6.77 -0.98
C LEU A 16 -4.17 7.87 0.03
N THR A 17 -4.23 9.13 -0.35
CA THR A 17 -3.95 10.26 0.55
C THR A 17 -4.84 10.21 1.80
N ALA A 18 -6.12 9.88 1.67
CA ALA A 18 -7.02 9.78 2.81
C ALA A 18 -6.69 8.61 3.76
N ILE A 19 -6.21 7.48 3.24
CA ILE A 19 -5.99 6.26 4.03
C ILE A 19 -4.54 6.02 4.47
N HIS A 20 -3.56 6.64 3.80
CA HIS A 20 -2.13 6.29 3.97
C HIS A 20 -1.64 6.38 5.42
N ASP A 21 -2.19 7.32 6.17
CA ASP A 21 -1.78 7.62 7.55
C ASP A 21 -2.76 7.12 8.62
N ILE A 22 -3.86 6.44 8.26
CA ILE A 22 -4.83 5.94 9.25
C ILE A 22 -4.14 5.02 10.28
N MET A 23 -3.13 4.26 9.84
CA MET A 23 -2.38 3.36 10.71
C MET A 23 -1.41 4.06 11.66
N LYS A 24 -1.32 5.40 11.66
CA LYS A 24 -0.66 6.14 12.75
C LYS A 24 -1.52 6.19 14.02
N ILE A 25 -2.80 5.84 13.94
CA ILE A 25 -3.70 5.75 15.09
C ILE A 25 -3.48 4.38 15.74
N GLU A 26 -2.77 4.35 16.87
CA GLU A 26 -2.35 3.10 17.55
C GLU A 26 -3.50 2.13 17.83
N SER A 27 -4.70 2.65 18.14
CA SER A 27 -5.88 1.82 18.42
C SER A 27 -6.44 1.11 17.18
N LEU A 28 -6.01 1.49 15.97
CA LEU A 28 -6.42 0.88 14.70
C LEU A 28 -5.38 -0.09 14.15
N LEU A 29 -4.22 -0.23 14.79
CA LEU A 29 -3.16 -1.10 14.32
C LEU A 29 -3.62 -2.58 14.32
N PRO A 30 -3.47 -3.28 13.19
CA PRO A 30 -3.86 -4.68 13.09
C PRO A 30 -2.87 -5.58 13.85
N ARG A 31 -3.39 -6.74 14.28
CA ARG A 31 -2.56 -7.88 14.66
C ARG A 31 -2.50 -8.88 13.52
N VAL A 32 -1.34 -9.51 13.34
CA VAL A 32 -1.20 -10.60 12.38
C VAL A 32 -2.08 -11.76 12.82
N GLN A 33 -3.02 -12.17 11.98
CA GLN A 33 -3.81 -13.37 12.23
C GLN A 33 -2.96 -14.62 12.00
N PRO A 34 -3.19 -15.72 12.73
CA PRO A 34 -2.41 -16.95 12.59
C PRO A 34 -2.28 -17.46 11.14
N GLU A 35 -3.35 -17.35 10.35
CA GLU A 35 -3.42 -17.77 8.95
C GLU A 35 -2.60 -16.91 7.98
N HIS A 36 -2.19 -15.70 8.39
CA HIS A 36 -1.38 -14.78 7.59
C HIS A 36 0.07 -14.69 8.10
N ALA A 37 0.42 -15.45 9.13
CA ALA A 37 1.76 -15.43 9.71
C ALA A 37 2.74 -16.33 8.92
N PRO A 38 4.01 -15.93 8.78
CA PRO A 38 4.56 -14.60 9.12
C PRO A 38 4.17 -13.55 8.06
N TYR A 39 4.01 -12.29 8.48
CA TYR A 39 3.74 -11.17 7.57
C TYR A 39 4.82 -10.10 7.70
N ASN A 40 5.62 -9.89 6.66
CA ASN A 40 6.68 -8.85 6.62
C ASN A 40 7.58 -8.80 7.89
N GLY A 41 7.92 -9.96 8.46
CA GLY A 41 8.77 -10.08 9.64
C GLY A 41 8.03 -10.14 10.98
N PHE A 42 6.72 -9.89 10.99
CA PHE A 42 5.85 -10.02 12.16
C PHE A 42 5.30 -11.45 12.30
N ARG A 43 5.22 -11.93 13.54
CA ARG A 43 4.68 -13.27 13.88
C ARG A 43 3.18 -13.18 14.16
N ALA A 44 2.53 -14.34 14.26
CA ALA A 44 1.13 -14.42 14.67
C ALA A 44 0.92 -13.66 16.00
N HIS A 45 -0.16 -12.88 16.05
CA HIS A 45 -0.59 -12.04 17.17
C HIS A 45 0.26 -10.80 17.46
N ASP A 46 1.41 -10.61 16.79
CA ASP A 46 2.17 -9.37 16.88
C ASP A 46 1.32 -8.20 16.38
N VAL A 47 1.43 -7.05 17.06
CA VAL A 47 0.89 -5.78 16.55
C VAL A 47 1.84 -5.28 15.48
N ILE A 48 1.30 -4.98 14.30
CA ILE A 48 2.09 -4.37 13.23
C ILE A 48 2.22 -2.88 13.57
N ASN A 49 3.35 -2.48 14.16
CA ASN A 49 3.59 -1.11 14.62
C ASN A 49 4.25 -0.21 13.58
N ASP A 50 4.65 -0.76 12.45
CA ASP A 50 5.03 0.00 11.26
C ASP A 50 3.76 0.34 10.48
N HIS A 51 3.42 1.63 10.39
CA HIS A 51 2.17 2.10 9.79
C HIS A 51 2.03 1.76 8.29
N ASP A 52 3.12 1.77 7.53
CA ASP A 52 3.11 1.41 6.11
C ASP A 52 2.83 -0.09 5.96
N VAL A 53 3.49 -0.93 6.77
CA VAL A 53 3.26 -2.39 6.79
C VAL A 53 1.84 -2.72 7.28
N ALA A 54 1.35 -2.00 8.28
CA ALA A 54 0.01 -2.16 8.82
C ALA A 54 -1.06 -1.86 7.76
N LEU A 55 -0.88 -0.78 6.99
CA LEU A 55 -1.80 -0.45 5.91
C LEU A 55 -1.74 -1.52 4.82
N GLY A 56 -0.54 -1.96 4.45
CA GLY A 56 -0.35 -3.07 3.50
C GLY A 56 -1.13 -4.32 3.91
N TYR A 57 -1.03 -4.71 5.18
CA TYR A 57 -1.75 -5.86 5.73
C TYR A 57 -3.28 -5.71 5.62
N VAL A 58 -3.81 -4.53 5.94
CA VAL A 58 -5.25 -4.24 5.77
C VAL A 58 -5.65 -4.28 4.30
N LEU A 59 -4.86 -3.72 3.38
CA LEU A 59 -5.18 -3.71 1.95
C LEU A 59 -5.14 -5.12 1.33
N ASP A 60 -4.23 -5.97 1.79
CA ASP A 60 -4.05 -7.33 1.27
C ASP A 60 -5.15 -8.27 1.74
N HIS A 61 -5.55 -8.19 3.02
CA HIS A 61 -6.44 -9.17 3.65
C HIS A 61 -7.85 -8.63 3.97
N TYR A 62 -7.98 -7.32 4.19
CA TYR A 62 -9.18 -6.70 4.74
C TYR A 62 -9.57 -5.39 4.05
N GLY A 63 -9.29 -5.26 2.75
CA GLY A 63 -9.51 -4.02 2.01
C GLY A 63 -10.98 -3.54 2.05
N SER A 64 -11.94 -4.43 2.32
CA SER A 64 -13.35 -4.09 2.53
C SER A 64 -13.60 -3.22 3.78
N LEU A 65 -12.68 -3.20 4.76
CA LEU A 65 -12.77 -2.36 5.95
C LEU A 65 -12.48 -0.88 5.68
N LEU A 66 -11.97 -0.54 4.49
CA LEU A 66 -11.70 0.82 4.05
C LEU A 66 -12.67 1.17 2.91
N PRO A 67 -13.86 1.74 3.20
CA PRO A 67 -14.93 1.88 2.20
C PRO A 67 -14.52 2.65 0.95
N SER A 68 -13.74 3.73 1.10
CA SER A 68 -13.24 4.53 -0.02
C SER A 68 -12.34 3.73 -0.95
N TYR A 69 -11.52 2.82 -0.40
CA TYR A 69 -10.68 1.91 -1.19
C TYR A 69 -11.50 0.78 -1.81
N ALA A 70 -12.40 0.17 -1.03
CA ALA A 70 -13.26 -0.92 -1.49
C ALA A 70 -14.16 -0.52 -2.67
N ALA A 71 -14.58 0.75 -2.72
CA ALA A 71 -15.41 1.31 -3.78
C ALA A 71 -14.66 1.58 -5.10
N LEU A 72 -13.32 1.58 -5.11
CA LEU A 72 -12.55 1.80 -6.34
C LEU A 72 -12.68 0.60 -7.30
N PRO A 73 -12.56 0.82 -8.62
CA PRO A 73 -12.37 -0.28 -9.57
C PRO A 73 -11.17 -1.16 -9.21
N LYS A 74 -11.24 -2.45 -9.55
CA LYS A 74 -10.19 -3.42 -9.16
C LYS A 74 -8.79 -3.09 -9.67
N HIS A 75 -8.67 -2.45 -10.83
CA HIS A 75 -7.38 -2.02 -11.36
C HIS A 75 -6.80 -0.84 -10.56
N GLU A 76 -7.63 0.11 -10.14
CA GLU A 76 -7.23 1.22 -9.25
C GLU A 76 -6.82 0.71 -7.86
N GLN A 77 -7.58 -0.26 -7.30
CA GLN A 77 -7.21 -0.96 -6.07
C GLN A 77 -5.84 -1.66 -6.19
N ALA A 78 -5.56 -2.26 -7.35
CA ALA A 78 -4.28 -2.91 -7.62
C ALA A 78 -3.12 -1.91 -7.66
N SER A 79 -3.31 -0.71 -8.26
CA SER A 79 -2.31 0.35 -8.25
C SER A 79 -1.98 0.81 -6.84
N ILE A 80 -2.98 1.03 -5.98
CA ILE A 80 -2.77 1.42 -4.59
C ILE A 80 -2.00 0.32 -3.83
N ARG A 81 -2.44 -0.95 -3.91
CA ARG A 81 -1.74 -2.08 -3.27
C ARG A 81 -0.31 -2.25 -3.77
N PHE A 82 -0.08 -2.09 -5.06
CA PHE A 82 1.25 -2.15 -5.62
C PHE A 82 2.15 -1.12 -4.94
N THR A 83 1.68 0.13 -4.82
CA THR A 83 2.47 1.21 -4.20
C THR A 83 2.68 1.03 -2.70
N GLN A 84 1.64 0.67 -1.94
CA GLN A 84 1.73 0.62 -0.48
C GLN A 84 2.22 -0.72 0.05
N SER A 85 1.65 -1.84 -0.41
CA SER A 85 1.99 -3.16 0.13
C SER A 85 3.29 -3.75 -0.43
N LYS A 86 3.60 -3.50 -1.72
CA LYS A 86 4.69 -4.24 -2.41
C LYS A 86 6.02 -3.49 -2.47
N ILE A 87 6.00 -2.23 -2.90
CA ILE A 87 7.24 -1.45 -3.02
C ILE A 87 7.63 -0.74 -1.72
N GLY A 88 6.72 -0.64 -0.73
CA GLY A 88 6.94 0.12 0.51
C GLY A 88 7.18 1.60 0.21
N PHE A 89 6.34 2.15 -0.67
CA PHE A 89 6.51 3.51 -1.16
C PHE A 89 6.20 4.52 -0.06
N ASN A 90 7.21 5.28 0.36
CA ASN A 90 6.99 6.40 1.26
C ASN A 90 6.29 7.54 0.51
N HIS A 91 4.97 7.63 0.68
CA HIS A 91 4.17 8.64 0.01
C HIS A 91 4.54 10.06 0.48
N GLY A 92 4.86 10.24 1.76
CA GLY A 92 5.28 11.53 2.34
C GLY A 92 6.50 12.11 1.63
N TRP A 93 7.54 11.31 1.42
CA TRP A 93 8.73 11.72 0.70
C TRP A 93 8.45 12.14 -0.75
N LEU A 94 7.49 11.50 -1.42
CA LEU A 94 7.09 11.89 -2.78
C LEU A 94 6.42 13.27 -2.78
N VAL A 95 5.41 13.49 -1.94
CA VAL A 95 4.70 14.78 -1.92
C VAL A 95 5.56 15.93 -1.37
N GLN A 96 6.57 15.64 -0.55
CA GLN A 96 7.52 16.63 -0.03
C GLN A 96 8.68 16.94 -0.99
N GLY A 97 8.84 16.16 -2.06
CA GLY A 97 9.99 16.27 -2.97
C GLY A 97 11.32 15.81 -2.34
N GLU A 98 11.25 15.11 -1.21
CA GLU A 98 12.41 14.69 -0.42
C GLU A 98 12.87 13.26 -0.74
N ALA A 99 12.13 12.53 -1.57
CA ALA A 99 12.40 11.12 -1.83
C ALA A 99 13.67 10.91 -2.67
N PRO A 100 14.74 10.29 -2.12
CA PRO A 100 15.88 9.91 -2.93
C PRO A 100 15.45 8.82 -3.92
N PRO A 101 15.78 8.91 -5.22
CA PRO A 101 15.37 7.91 -6.23
C PRO A 101 15.76 6.48 -5.83
N GLY A 102 16.91 6.31 -5.18
CA GLY A 102 17.38 5.00 -4.71
C GLY A 102 16.46 4.33 -3.69
N ALA A 103 15.86 5.11 -2.78
CA ALA A 103 14.95 4.56 -1.79
C ALA A 103 13.60 4.19 -2.40
N LEU A 104 13.06 5.06 -3.27
CA LEU A 104 11.78 4.84 -3.95
C LEU A 104 11.76 3.60 -4.85
N PHE A 105 12.87 3.33 -5.54
CA PHE A 105 12.92 2.26 -6.56
C PHE A 105 13.68 1.01 -6.13
N SER A 106 14.16 0.96 -4.88
CA SER A 106 14.96 -0.14 -4.34
C SER A 106 14.32 -1.52 -4.54
N LYS A 107 13.00 -1.62 -4.37
CA LYS A 107 12.20 -2.85 -4.55
C LYS A 107 11.47 -2.94 -5.89
N PHE A 108 11.49 -1.87 -6.68
CA PHE A 108 10.67 -1.78 -7.90
C PHE A 108 11.05 -2.86 -8.92
N LYS A 109 12.36 -3.06 -9.15
CA LYS A 109 12.87 -4.09 -10.06
C LYS A 109 12.50 -5.51 -9.63
N SER A 110 12.63 -5.83 -8.34
CA SER A 110 12.29 -7.16 -7.82
C SER A 110 10.79 -7.45 -7.89
N VAL A 111 9.94 -6.44 -7.65
CA VAL A 111 8.48 -6.60 -7.75
C VAL A 111 8.05 -6.81 -9.20
N LEU A 112 8.61 -6.07 -10.15
CA LEU A 112 8.32 -6.30 -11.58
C LEU A 112 8.75 -7.67 -12.06
N GLN A 113 9.84 -8.22 -11.52
CA GLN A 113 10.31 -9.56 -11.87
C GLN A 113 9.40 -10.65 -11.27
N SER A 114 8.88 -10.47 -10.06
CA SER A 114 7.99 -11.44 -9.43
C SER A 114 6.58 -11.45 -10.05
N GLU A 115 6.07 -10.31 -10.53
CA GLU A 115 4.78 -10.24 -11.21
C GLU A 115 4.79 -10.84 -12.63
N ASN A 116 5.96 -10.93 -13.27
CA ASN A 116 6.13 -11.55 -14.59
C ASN A 116 6.59 -13.01 -14.54
N ALA A 117 6.82 -13.57 -13.36
CA ALA A 117 7.19 -14.97 -13.22
C ALA A 117 5.97 -15.87 -13.49
N PRO A 118 6.09 -16.93 -14.31
CA PRO A 118 5.02 -17.90 -14.45
C PRO A 118 4.70 -18.55 -13.09
N PRO A 119 3.44 -18.85 -12.79
CA PRO A 119 3.07 -19.49 -11.53
C PRO A 119 3.80 -20.84 -11.43
N THR A 120 4.56 -21.01 -10.35
CA THR A 120 5.19 -22.29 -9.96
C THR A 120 4.19 -23.18 -9.24
#